data_AF-A0AAV8ZED2-F1
#
_entry.id   AF-A0AAV8ZED2-F1
#
_cell.length_a   1.000
_cell.length_b   1.000
_cell.length_c   1.000
_cell.angle_alpha   90.00
_cell.angle_beta   90.00
_cell.angle_gamma   90.00
#
_symmetry.space_group_name_H-M   'P 1'
#
loop_
_entity.id
_entity.type
_entity.pdbx_description
1 polymer ?
#
loop_
_entity_poly.entity_id
_entity_poly.type
_entity_poly.pdbx_seq_one_letter_code
_entity_poly.pdbx_strand_id
1 'polypeptide(L)'
;MEKKIDIPKHGCFFKDGERRADYVIVIKGELLSPLVTYIRALEFLGLELELVLGQTVERIFLLIHIPQSVLKHFAKFYNVDHEEKNFNLPKRKKLKHLSLYSTPISDIAAEEKGTYTSADRIIIVNNLLEYAKYGDKLNEKGITKLIKIKWIEAAYPLHDGPEEIGNYNIVYANDRQLLFFYWSNFRVWYKELPLDMIHKYFGSEIAFYFAWLEFFNLMLLPAAILGFLVFVVNLIIVMVFPIYRIKETCNVNNMWICPTCELQKHCAYNQLSSYCTYVKWCYVFDNYLTIAFAVFMSLWATIFINLWRRKQNKLQLRWDVVHAEMEGSAR
;
A
#
# COMPACT_ATOMS: atom_id res chain seq x y z
N MET A 1 33.44 -17.12 24.28
CA MET A 1 33.66 -15.75 23.77
C MET A 1 32.78 -15.57 22.54
N GLU A 2 31.54 -15.17 22.75
CA GLU A 2 30.67 -14.73 21.64
C GLU A 2 31.28 -13.45 21.06
N LYS A 3 31.71 -13.49 19.80
CA LYS A 3 32.01 -12.27 19.07
C LYS A 3 30.71 -11.49 18.99
N LYS A 4 30.59 -10.39 19.75
CA LYS A 4 29.68 -9.30 19.43
C LYS A 4 30.04 -8.86 18.02
N ILE A 5 29.27 -9.32 17.04
CA ILE A 5 29.35 -8.83 15.68
C ILE A 5 28.76 -7.43 15.76
N ASP A 6 29.61 -6.41 15.71
CA ASP A 6 29.19 -5.02 15.56
C ASP A 6 28.47 -4.91 14.22
N ILE A 7 27.14 -5.03 14.27
CA ILE A 7 26.28 -4.64 13.16
C ILE A 7 26.49 -3.13 13.02
N PRO A 8 26.97 -2.65 11.86
CA PRO A 8 27.17 -1.21 11.67
C PRO A 8 25.84 -0.49 11.90
N LYS A 9 25.76 0.25 13.02
CA LYS A 9 24.63 1.13 13.38
C LYS A 9 24.65 2.36 12.49
N HIS A 10 24.39 2.18 11.20
CA HIS A 10 24.40 3.26 10.23
C HIS A 10 23.14 4.12 10.36
N GLY A 11 23.31 5.38 10.75
CA GLY A 11 22.38 6.50 10.52
C GLY A 11 21.05 6.53 11.28
N CYS A 12 20.61 5.41 11.86
CA CYS A 12 19.32 5.31 12.57
C CYS A 12 19.42 5.52 14.09
N PHE A 13 20.61 5.84 14.60
CA PHE A 13 20.86 6.02 16.03
C PHE A 13 21.47 7.39 16.29
N PHE A 14 21.27 7.88 17.51
CA PHE A 14 21.93 9.06 18.06
C PHE A 14 23.44 8.81 18.18
N LYS A 15 24.23 9.84 18.48
CA LYS A 15 25.70 9.71 18.60
C LYS A 15 26.16 8.72 19.66
N ASP A 16 25.33 8.45 20.67
CA ASP A 16 25.57 7.42 21.68
C ASP A 16 25.47 5.99 21.13
N GLY A 17 24.85 5.80 19.97
CA GLY A 17 24.61 4.49 19.37
C GLY A 17 23.60 3.64 20.13
N GLU A 18 22.94 4.15 21.17
CA GLU A 18 21.95 3.40 21.96
C GLU A 18 20.53 3.83 21.62
N ARG A 19 20.29 5.14 21.48
CA ARG A 19 18.96 5.68 21.22
C ARG A 19 18.66 5.68 19.72
N ARG A 20 17.52 5.14 19.35
CA ARG A 20 17.02 5.12 17.97
C ARG A 20 16.46 6.49 17.59
N ALA A 21 16.82 7.00 16.42
CA ALA A 21 16.13 8.13 15.81
C ALA A 21 14.83 7.65 15.15
N ASP A 22 13.70 8.06 15.71
CA ASP A 22 12.36 7.69 15.23
C ASP A 22 11.85 8.68 14.18
N TYR A 23 12.21 9.96 14.32
CA TYR A 23 11.74 11.06 13.46
C TYR A 23 12.84 12.09 13.22
N VAL A 24 12.79 12.76 12.08
CA VAL A 24 13.73 13.83 11.72
C VAL A 24 12.97 15.06 11.27
N ILE A 25 13.39 16.21 11.78
CA ILE A 25 12.95 17.53 11.35
C ILE A 25 14.13 18.24 10.67
N VAL A 26 13.90 18.79 9.48
CA VAL A 26 14.87 19.53 8.69
C VAL A 26 14.59 21.01 8.79
N ILE A 27 15.56 21.78 9.26
CA ILE A 27 15.48 23.22 9.45
C ILE A 27 16.46 23.91 8.50
N LYS A 28 15.98 24.96 7.83
CA LYS A 28 16.77 25.77 6.90
C LYS A 28 17.27 27.04 7.61
N GLY A 29 18.58 27.21 7.68
CA GLY A 29 19.20 28.41 8.23
C GLY A 29 19.27 28.41 9.75
N GLU A 30 19.05 29.57 10.38
CA GLU A 30 19.20 29.78 11.81
C GLU A 30 17.96 29.39 12.63
N LEU A 31 18.19 29.06 13.89
CA LEU A 31 17.16 28.67 14.84
C LEU A 31 16.38 29.90 15.32
N LEU A 32 15.23 30.17 14.70
CA LEU A 32 14.34 31.28 15.07
C LEU A 32 13.79 31.10 16.51
N SER A 33 13.52 32.20 17.22
CA SER A 33 13.02 32.15 18.60
C SER A 33 11.75 31.29 18.81
N PRO A 34 10.75 31.26 17.91
CA PRO A 34 9.57 30.41 18.10
C PRO A 34 9.89 28.92 17.92
N LEU A 35 10.91 28.59 17.11
CA LEU A 35 11.37 27.22 16.92
C LEU A 35 12.07 26.69 18.18
N VAL A 36 12.81 27.56 18.88
CA VAL A 36 13.37 27.23 20.20
C VAL A 36 12.26 26.92 21.21
N THR A 37 11.19 27.73 21.22
CA THR A 37 10.01 27.47 22.07
C THR A 37 9.36 26.13 21.73
N TYR A 38 9.23 25.82 20.44
CA TYR A 38 8.69 24.53 19.99
C TYR A 38 9.57 23.35 20.43
N ILE A 39 10.89 23.44 20.27
CA ILE A 39 11.84 22.41 20.72
C ILE A 39 11.72 22.18 22.23
N ARG A 40 11.66 23.24 23.05
CA ARG A 40 11.45 23.13 24.49
C ARG A 40 10.10 22.49 24.84
N ALA A 41 9.05 22.79 24.07
CA ALA A 41 7.75 22.16 24.26
C ALA A 41 7.80 20.64 23.98
N LEU A 42 8.57 20.21 23.00
CA LEU A 42 8.80 18.78 22.73
C LEU A 42 9.59 18.09 23.84
N GLU A 43 10.63 18.75 24.37
CA GLU A 43 11.37 18.25 25.55
C GLU A 43 10.46 18.15 26.78
N PHE A 44 9.55 19.11 26.97
CA PHE A 44 8.56 19.08 28.05
C PHE A 44 7.56 17.92 27.91
N LEU A 45 7.25 17.50 26.67
CA LEU A 45 6.46 16.30 26.41
C LEU A 45 7.24 14.99 26.67
N GLY A 46 8.53 15.08 27.00
CA GLY A 46 9.40 13.95 27.31
C GLY A 46 10.11 13.36 26.10
N LEU A 47 10.08 14.04 24.94
CA LEU A 47 10.86 13.62 23.77
C LEU A 47 12.33 13.99 23.94
N GLU A 48 13.21 13.09 23.51
CA GLU A 48 14.65 13.34 23.52
C GLU A 48 15.10 13.80 22.14
N LEU A 49 15.84 14.90 22.10
CA LEU A 49 16.18 15.60 20.87
C LEU A 49 17.70 15.70 20.71
N GLU A 50 18.19 15.51 19.48
CA GLU A 50 19.59 15.77 19.14
C GLU A 50 19.67 16.63 17.86
N LEU A 51 20.43 17.73 17.94
CA LEU A 51 20.73 18.57 16.78
C LEU A 51 22.00 18.09 16.09
N VAL A 52 21.90 17.84 14.78
CA VAL A 52 22.99 17.41 13.92
C VAL A 52 23.08 18.36 12.72
N LEU A 53 24.29 18.85 12.45
CA LEU A 53 24.54 19.68 11.26
C LEU A 53 24.76 18.78 10.04
N GLY A 54 24.14 19.15 8.93
CA GLY A 54 24.32 18.45 7.66
C GLY A 54 25.75 18.55 7.16
N GLN A 55 26.32 17.42 6.76
CA GLN A 55 27.69 17.37 6.20
C GLN A 55 27.72 17.82 4.73
N THR A 56 26.68 17.51 3.96
CA THR A 56 26.59 17.77 2.52
C THR A 56 25.78 19.00 2.17
N VAL A 57 24.86 19.39 3.04
CA VAL A 57 23.98 20.54 2.85
C VAL A 57 23.97 21.33 4.15
N GLU A 58 24.05 22.66 4.05
CA GLU A 58 23.92 23.58 5.18
C GLU A 58 22.47 23.61 5.69
N ARG A 59 22.12 22.55 6.42
CA ARG A 59 20.83 22.30 7.05
C ARG A 59 21.05 21.74 8.44
N ILE A 60 20.12 22.05 9.32
CA ILE A 60 20.10 21.52 10.67
C ILE A 60 19.08 20.38 10.70
N PHE A 61 19.53 19.21 11.11
CA PHE A 61 18.70 18.02 11.32
C PHE A 61 18.45 17.85 12.81
N LEU A 62 17.19 17.90 13.21
CA LEU A 62 16.76 17.61 14.57
C LEU A 62 16.26 16.17 14.61
N LEU A 63 17.03 15.29 15.25
CA LEU A 63 16.69 13.90 15.50
C LEU A 63 15.79 13.82 16.73
N ILE A 64 14.77 12.98 16.67
CA ILE A 64 13.80 12.79 17.74
C ILE A 64 13.79 11.32 18.14
N HIS A 65 13.91 11.08 19.45
CA HIS A 65 13.74 9.78 20.08
C HIS A 65 12.58 9.84 21.06
N ILE A 66 11.71 8.81 21.05
CA ILE A 66 10.69 8.63 22.08
C ILE A 66 11.14 7.57 23.10
N PRO A 67 11.36 7.95 24.37
CA PRO A 67 11.68 7.01 25.44
C PRO A 67 10.54 6.03 25.70
N GLN A 68 10.87 4.81 26.16
CA GLN A 68 9.87 3.76 26.40
C GLN A 68 8.82 4.16 27.45
N SER A 69 9.17 4.97 28.45
CA SER A 69 8.25 5.48 29.47
C SER A 69 7.16 6.38 28.88
N VAL A 70 7.56 7.30 28.00
CA VAL A 70 6.69 8.24 27.29
C VAL A 70 5.82 7.48 26.28
N LEU A 71 6.41 6.53 25.57
CA LEU A 71 5.71 5.67 24.62
C LEU A 71 4.57 4.89 25.29
N LYS A 72 4.84 4.26 26.44
CA LYS A 72 3.81 3.53 27.22
C LYS A 72 2.68 4.44 27.70
N HIS A 73 3.01 5.67 28.09
CA HIS A 73 2.02 6.65 28.53
C HIS A 73 1.08 7.03 27.38
N PHE A 74 1.63 7.42 26.23
CA PHE A 74 0.85 7.88 25.09
C PHE A 74 0.19 6.75 24.30
N ALA A 75 0.75 5.53 24.29
CA ALA A 75 0.13 4.38 23.64
C ALA A 75 -1.28 4.08 24.18
N LYS A 76 -1.50 4.26 25.49
CA LYS A 76 -2.83 4.13 26.11
C LYS A 76 -3.82 5.20 25.63
N PHE A 77 -3.35 6.43 25.45
CA PHE A 77 -4.20 7.53 24.96
C PHE A 77 -4.58 7.37 23.49
N TYR A 78 -3.65 6.89 22.66
CA TYR A 78 -3.89 6.68 21.23
C TYR A 78 -4.47 5.31 20.90
N ASN A 79 -4.81 4.50 21.92
CA ASN A 79 -5.35 3.15 21.76
C ASN A 79 -4.46 2.24 20.87
N VAL A 80 -3.13 2.40 21.01
CA VAL A 80 -2.09 1.59 20.36
C VAL A 80 -1.55 0.52 21.32
N ASP A 81 -2.22 0.33 22.47
CA ASP A 81 -1.78 -0.61 23.48
C ASP A 81 -2.21 -2.05 23.15
N HIS A 82 -1.22 -2.91 22.92
CA HIS A 82 -1.39 -4.32 22.57
C HIS A 82 -1.51 -5.24 23.81
N GLU A 83 -1.53 -4.69 25.03
CA GLU A 83 -1.43 -5.45 26.30
C GLU A 83 -2.58 -6.47 26.56
N GLU A 84 -3.79 -6.30 25.99
CA GLU A 84 -4.99 -7.07 26.43
C GLU A 84 -5.55 -8.15 25.49
N LYS A 85 -5.02 -8.35 24.28
CA LYS A 85 -5.84 -9.00 23.23
C LYS A 85 -5.68 -10.52 23.14
N ASN A 86 -6.31 -11.23 24.07
CA ASN A 86 -6.61 -12.68 24.01
C ASN A 86 -7.67 -13.03 22.95
N PHE A 87 -7.54 -12.54 21.71
CA PHE A 87 -8.35 -13.10 20.63
C PHE A 87 -7.70 -14.41 20.18
N ASN A 88 -8.37 -15.54 20.47
CA ASN A 88 -8.09 -16.82 19.83
C ASN A 88 -8.48 -16.74 18.35
N LEU A 89 -7.72 -15.95 17.57
CA LEU A 89 -7.89 -15.87 16.13
C LEU A 89 -7.49 -17.23 15.55
N PRO A 90 -8.37 -17.88 14.77
CA PRO A 90 -8.02 -19.15 14.15
C PRO A 90 -6.80 -18.93 13.26
N LYS A 91 -5.70 -19.64 13.58
CA LYS A 91 -4.49 -19.65 12.75
C LYS A 91 -4.86 -19.95 11.31
N ARG A 92 -4.23 -19.24 10.37
CA ARG A 92 -4.47 -19.44 8.94
C ARG A 92 -4.18 -20.91 8.61
N LYS A 93 -5.21 -21.68 8.23
CA LYS A 93 -5.00 -23.05 7.75
C LYS A 93 -4.29 -22.97 6.39
N LYS A 94 -2.96 -23.13 6.39
CA LYS A 94 -2.21 -23.27 5.14
C LYS A 94 -2.66 -24.56 4.45
N LEU A 95 -3.26 -24.44 3.27
CA LEU A 95 -3.50 -25.63 2.44
C LEU A 95 -2.14 -26.17 2.02
N LYS A 96 -1.85 -27.42 2.39
CA LYS A 96 -0.55 -28.08 2.12
C LYS A 96 -0.16 -28.07 0.64
N HIS A 97 -1.13 -28.05 -0.28
CA HIS A 97 -0.91 -28.03 -1.72
C HIS A 97 -0.55 -26.62 -2.28
N LEU A 98 -0.68 -25.57 -1.48
CA LEU A 98 -0.34 -24.18 -1.85
C LEU A 98 0.93 -23.69 -1.15
N SER A 99 1.75 -24.59 -0.59
CA SER A 99 2.98 -24.24 0.13
C SER A 99 3.99 -23.49 -0.74
N LEU A 100 4.04 -23.79 -2.04
CA LEU A 100 4.90 -23.11 -3.02
C LEU A 100 4.56 -21.62 -3.18
N TYR A 101 3.29 -21.26 -3.00
CA TYR A 101 2.78 -19.90 -3.09
C TYR A 101 2.83 -19.17 -1.74
N SER A 102 2.92 -19.90 -0.63
CA SER A 102 2.93 -19.29 0.70
C SER A 102 4.26 -18.61 1.02
N THR A 103 4.21 -17.36 1.51
CA THR A 103 5.39 -16.72 2.08
C THR A 103 5.68 -17.31 3.47
N PRO A 104 6.95 -17.55 3.81
CA PRO A 104 7.31 -18.11 5.11
C PRO A 104 7.02 -17.14 6.27
N ILE A 105 6.95 -15.84 5.99
CA ILE A 105 6.71 -14.75 6.96
C ILE A 105 5.20 -14.43 7.15
N SER A 106 4.30 -15.14 6.45
CA SER A 106 2.87 -14.81 6.43
C SER A 106 2.14 -14.86 7.79
N ASP A 107 2.74 -15.47 8.80
CA ASP A 107 2.17 -15.62 10.14
C ASP A 107 3.24 -15.23 11.17
N ILE A 108 3.53 -13.94 11.29
CA ILE A 108 4.27 -13.45 12.45
C ILE A 108 3.36 -13.71 13.65
N ALA A 109 3.77 -14.65 14.50
CA ALA A 109 3.08 -14.93 15.75
C ALA A 109 2.92 -13.62 16.52
N ALA A 110 1.73 -13.42 17.09
CA ALA A 110 1.38 -12.26 17.92
C ALA A 110 2.60 -11.76 18.69
N GLU A 111 2.91 -10.49 18.45
CA GLU A 111 4.11 -9.82 18.96
C GLU A 111 4.28 -10.04 20.46
N GLU A 112 5.53 -10.03 20.92
CA GLU A 112 5.80 -10.11 22.36
C GLU A 112 5.07 -8.97 23.07
N LYS A 113 4.34 -9.31 24.13
CA LYS A 113 3.56 -8.35 24.91
C LYS A 113 4.46 -7.21 25.38
N GLY A 114 4.12 -5.98 25.01
CA GLY A 114 4.84 -4.77 25.43
C GLY A 114 5.97 -4.30 24.50
N THR A 115 6.14 -4.90 23.31
CA THR A 115 6.98 -4.34 22.24
C THR A 115 6.14 -3.47 21.30
N TYR A 116 6.60 -2.26 20.99
CA TYR A 116 5.96 -1.35 20.04
C TYR A 116 6.66 -1.41 18.69
N THR A 117 5.88 -1.38 17.60
CA THR A 117 6.44 -1.40 16.24
C THR A 117 7.10 -0.07 15.88
N SER A 118 7.96 -0.06 14.85
CA SER A 118 8.49 1.18 14.29
C SER A 118 7.35 2.12 13.85
N ALA A 119 6.29 1.57 13.25
CA ALA A 119 5.11 2.33 12.83
C ALA A 119 4.36 2.96 14.01
N ASP A 120 4.14 2.22 15.11
CA ASP A 120 3.47 2.73 16.31
C ASP A 120 4.22 3.91 16.92
N ARG A 121 5.56 3.79 17.01
CA ARG A 121 6.43 4.87 17.50
C ARG A 121 6.31 6.12 16.63
N ILE A 122 6.33 5.95 15.31
CA ILE A 122 6.20 7.04 14.34
C ILE A 122 4.85 7.74 14.48
N ILE A 123 3.75 6.99 14.60
CA ILE A 123 2.40 7.56 14.75
C ILE A 123 2.30 8.39 16.03
N ILE A 124 2.79 7.86 17.15
CA ILE A 124 2.76 8.57 18.44
C ILE A 124 3.61 9.84 18.36
N VAL A 125 4.83 9.77 17.82
CA VAL A 125 5.68 10.95 17.66
C VAL A 125 5.03 11.98 16.75
N ASN A 126 4.45 11.57 15.61
CA ASN A 126 3.77 12.47 14.69
C ASN A 126 2.58 13.20 15.36
N ASN A 127 1.80 12.49 16.18
CA ASN A 127 0.70 13.08 16.92
C ASN A 127 1.19 14.07 18.01
N LEU A 128 2.31 13.78 18.68
CA LEU A 128 2.93 14.70 19.64
C LEU A 128 3.47 15.96 18.96
N LEU A 129 4.10 15.80 17.79
CA LEU A 129 4.56 16.94 16.98
C LEU A 129 3.39 17.83 16.55
N GLU A 130 2.25 17.25 16.19
CA GLU A 130 1.06 18.02 15.83
C GLU A 130 0.37 18.68 17.04
N TYR A 131 0.49 18.09 18.23
CA TYR A 131 -0.03 18.64 19.47
C TYR A 131 0.80 19.80 20.02
N ALA A 132 2.13 19.75 19.87
CA ALA A 132 3.06 20.71 20.45
C ALA A 132 2.80 22.15 19.98
N LYS A 133 2.93 23.10 20.91
CA LYS A 133 2.73 24.53 20.68
C LYS A 133 4.07 25.24 20.46
N TYR A 134 4.09 26.24 19.58
CA TYR A 134 5.25 27.09 19.33
C TYR A 134 5.02 28.55 19.73
N GLY A 135 3.81 28.90 20.16
CA GLY A 135 3.46 30.23 20.66
C GLY A 135 2.24 30.21 21.58
N ASP A 136 1.86 31.37 22.08
CA ASP A 136 0.80 31.52 23.11
C ASP A 136 -0.61 31.44 22.53
N LYS A 137 -0.78 31.72 21.23
CA LYS A 137 -2.11 31.69 20.61
C LYS A 137 -2.57 30.25 20.39
N LEU A 138 -3.89 30.04 20.50
CA LEU A 138 -4.51 28.72 20.28
C LEU A 138 -4.17 28.09 18.91
N ASN A 139 -3.93 28.94 17.91
CA ASN A 139 -3.62 28.53 16.54
C ASN A 139 -2.12 28.28 16.29
N GLU A 140 -1.23 28.61 17.22
CA GLU A 140 0.22 28.47 17.11
C GLU A 140 0.69 27.10 17.62
N LYS A 141 0.17 26.04 16.97
CA LYS A 141 0.49 24.64 17.27
C LYS A 141 0.59 23.80 16.00
N GLY A 142 1.35 22.72 16.10
CA GLY A 142 1.45 21.67 15.09
C GLY A 142 2.57 21.87 14.08
N ILE A 143 3.14 20.75 13.65
CA ILE A 143 4.29 20.71 12.74
C ILE A 143 3.86 21.02 11.30
N THR A 144 2.64 20.64 10.92
CA THR A 144 2.10 20.91 9.58
C THR A 144 2.08 22.41 9.26
N LYS A 145 1.73 23.25 10.26
CA LYS A 145 1.74 24.71 10.13
C LYS A 145 3.15 25.26 10.04
N LEU A 146 4.10 24.73 10.82
CA LEU A 146 5.51 25.15 10.76
C LEU A 146 6.14 24.86 9.39
N ILE A 147 5.77 23.74 8.77
CA ILE A 147 6.16 23.40 7.40
C ILE A 147 5.53 24.38 6.39
N LYS A 148 4.23 24.68 6.54
CA LYS A 148 3.52 25.63 5.66
C LYS A 148 4.09 27.04 5.72
N ILE A 149 4.53 27.48 6.90
CA ILE A 149 5.18 28.79 7.14
C ILE A 149 6.65 28.79 6.63
N LYS A 150 7.20 27.61 6.29
CA LYS A 150 8.59 27.39 5.84
C LYS A 150 9.66 27.67 6.92
N TRP A 151 9.29 27.59 8.19
CA TRP A 151 10.28 27.55 9.28
C TRP A 151 10.94 26.17 9.40
N ILE A 152 10.16 25.12 9.10
CA ILE A 152 10.63 23.76 8.91
C ILE A 152 10.55 23.46 7.42
N GLU A 153 11.59 22.86 6.84
CA GLU A 153 11.64 22.49 5.42
C GLU A 153 10.93 21.15 5.19
N ALA A 154 11.21 20.17 6.05
CA ALA A 154 10.60 18.84 5.98
C ALA A 154 10.58 18.19 7.37
N ALA A 155 9.65 17.27 7.56
CA ALA A 155 9.62 16.39 8.71
C ALA A 155 9.20 15.00 8.23
N TYR A 156 9.99 13.98 8.58
CA TYR A 156 9.73 12.62 8.12
C TYR A 156 10.30 11.57 9.09
N PRO A 157 9.67 10.39 9.19
CA PRO A 157 10.24 9.26 9.90
C PRO A 157 11.43 8.65 9.16
N LEU A 158 12.31 7.97 9.89
CA LEU A 158 13.43 7.24 9.30
C LEU A 158 13.07 5.79 9.00
N HIS A 159 13.61 5.27 7.91
CA HIS A 159 13.53 3.85 7.60
C HIS A 159 14.51 3.02 8.44
N ASP A 160 14.14 1.75 8.64
CA ASP A 160 14.96 0.77 9.36
C ASP A 160 16.20 0.33 8.55
N GLY A 161 17.25 1.14 8.63
CA GLY A 161 18.58 0.84 8.10
C GLY A 161 18.67 0.72 6.57
N PRO A 162 19.78 0.15 6.07
CA PRO A 162 20.03 0.02 4.63
C PRO A 162 19.08 -0.98 3.97
N GLU A 163 18.86 -0.78 2.67
CA GLU A 163 17.95 -1.61 1.87
C GLU A 163 18.51 -3.00 1.55
N GLU A 164 19.80 -3.08 1.22
CA GLU A 164 20.45 -4.32 0.84
C GLU A 164 20.90 -5.10 2.08
N ILE A 165 20.65 -6.41 2.06
CA ILE A 165 21.25 -7.35 3.02
C ILE A 165 22.69 -7.54 2.57
N GLY A 166 23.65 -7.06 3.36
CA GLY A 166 25.07 -7.37 3.15
C GLY A 166 25.36 -8.88 3.33
N ASN A 167 26.59 -9.25 3.65
CA ASN A 167 26.96 -10.66 3.92
C ASN A 167 26.40 -11.24 5.24
N TYR A 168 25.33 -10.65 5.79
CA TYR A 168 24.74 -11.02 7.07
C TYR A 168 23.64 -12.06 6.90
N ASN A 169 23.52 -12.95 7.88
CA ASN A 169 22.45 -13.95 7.93
C ASN A 169 21.07 -13.28 8.01
N ILE A 170 20.09 -13.85 7.31
CA ILE A 170 18.69 -13.37 7.27
C ILE A 170 18.02 -13.25 8.66
N VAL A 171 18.59 -13.93 9.66
CA VAL A 171 18.15 -13.92 11.07
C VAL A 171 18.37 -12.55 11.73
N TYR A 172 19.36 -11.78 11.27
CA TYR A 172 19.65 -10.42 11.78
C TYR A 172 19.18 -9.33 10.82
N ALA A 173 18.31 -9.66 9.86
CA ALA A 173 17.83 -8.71 8.87
C ALA A 173 16.78 -7.77 9.48
N ASN A 174 16.83 -6.51 9.07
CA ASN A 174 15.84 -5.50 9.44
C ASN A 174 14.49 -5.80 8.76
N ASP A 175 13.40 -5.26 9.33
CA ASP A 175 12.05 -5.39 8.77
C ASP A 175 11.97 -4.92 7.31
N ARG A 176 12.65 -3.82 6.97
CA ARG A 176 12.78 -3.32 5.59
C ARG A 176 13.44 -4.33 4.65
N GLN A 177 14.54 -4.94 5.09
CA GLN A 177 15.30 -5.91 4.30
C GLN A 177 14.50 -7.19 4.05
N LEU A 178 13.74 -7.64 5.05
CA LEU A 178 12.84 -8.78 4.92
C LEU A 178 11.73 -8.50 3.89
N LEU A 179 11.12 -7.31 3.93
CA LEU A 179 10.12 -6.88 2.94
C LEU A 179 10.71 -6.81 1.52
N PHE A 180 11.94 -6.32 1.37
CA PHE A 180 12.61 -6.31 0.08
C PHE A 180 12.79 -7.72 -0.50
N PHE A 181 13.23 -8.68 0.33
CA PHE A 181 13.51 -10.05 -0.13
C PHE A 181 12.24 -10.85 -0.43
N TYR A 182 11.19 -10.71 0.39
CA TYR A 182 9.99 -11.55 0.30
C TYR A 182 8.81 -10.92 -0.43
N TRP A 183 8.86 -9.63 -0.75
CA TRP A 183 7.74 -8.92 -1.38
C TRP A 183 8.16 -8.02 -2.54
N SER A 184 9.06 -7.06 -2.34
CA SER A 184 9.39 -6.02 -3.33
C SER A 184 10.40 -6.45 -4.41
N ASN A 185 10.48 -7.75 -4.72
CA ASN A 185 11.37 -8.28 -5.74
C ASN A 185 10.57 -8.99 -6.83
N PHE A 186 10.80 -8.63 -8.10
CA PHE A 186 10.16 -9.26 -9.26
C PHE A 186 10.34 -10.78 -9.30
N ARG A 187 11.37 -11.35 -8.67
CA ARG A 187 11.55 -12.82 -8.56
C ARG A 187 10.47 -13.51 -7.74
N VAL A 188 9.74 -12.77 -6.92
CA VAL A 188 8.80 -13.29 -5.91
C VAL A 188 7.34 -12.95 -6.25
N TRP A 189 7.08 -12.43 -7.45
CA TRP A 189 5.76 -11.95 -7.90
C TRP A 189 4.62 -12.98 -7.78
N TYR A 190 4.94 -14.27 -7.85
CA TYR A 190 3.96 -15.35 -7.77
C TYR A 190 3.62 -15.75 -6.33
N LYS A 191 4.34 -15.26 -5.32
CA LYS A 191 4.07 -15.61 -3.92
C LYS A 191 2.99 -14.71 -3.31
N GLU A 192 2.38 -15.23 -2.25
CA GLU A 192 1.40 -14.53 -1.44
C GLU A 192 2.00 -13.31 -0.73
N LEU A 193 1.26 -12.20 -0.66
CA LEU A 193 1.75 -10.99 -0.01
C LEU A 193 1.86 -11.19 1.52
N PRO A 194 2.99 -10.85 2.15
CA PRO A 194 3.15 -10.91 3.60
C PRO A 194 2.43 -9.71 4.26
N LEU A 195 1.10 -9.71 4.25
CA LEU A 195 0.26 -8.58 4.69
C LEU A 195 0.54 -8.16 6.14
N ASP A 196 0.76 -9.11 7.04
CA ASP A 196 1.03 -8.82 8.46
C ASP A 196 2.38 -8.10 8.64
N MET A 197 3.37 -8.37 7.79
CA MET A 197 4.66 -7.66 7.81
C MET A 197 4.55 -6.25 7.19
N ILE A 198 3.76 -6.12 6.13
CA ILE A 198 3.45 -4.81 5.52
C ILE A 198 2.71 -3.94 6.54
N HIS A 199 1.75 -4.51 7.28
CA HIS A 199 1.05 -3.84 8.37
C HIS A 199 2.00 -3.37 9.47
N LYS A 200 2.88 -4.25 9.95
CA LYS A 200 3.88 -3.92 10.98
C LYS A 200 4.80 -2.75 10.58
N TYR A 201 5.21 -2.69 9.31
CA TYR A 201 6.20 -1.72 8.85
C TYR A 201 5.59 -0.39 8.35
N PHE A 202 4.51 -0.47 7.57
CA PHE A 202 3.88 0.68 6.92
C PHE A 202 2.60 1.16 7.61
N GLY A 203 2.03 0.36 8.51
CA GLY A 203 0.76 0.63 9.18
C GLY A 203 -0.47 0.15 8.40
N SER A 204 -1.63 0.43 8.99
CA SER A 204 -2.94 -0.10 8.59
C SER A 204 -3.39 0.35 7.20
N GLU A 205 -3.24 1.62 6.85
CA GLU A 205 -3.75 2.17 5.59
C GLU A 205 -3.10 1.49 4.37
N ILE A 206 -1.77 1.42 4.37
CA ILE A 206 -0.98 0.80 3.29
C ILE A 206 -1.23 -0.71 3.26
N ALA A 207 -1.36 -1.36 4.41
CA ALA A 207 -1.65 -2.78 4.47
C ALA A 207 -3.05 -3.12 3.92
N PHE A 208 -4.07 -2.31 4.18
CA PHE A 208 -5.40 -2.50 3.60
C PHE A 208 -5.40 -2.31 2.08
N TYR A 209 -4.63 -1.35 1.56
CA TYR A 209 -4.46 -1.19 0.11
C TYR A 209 -3.91 -2.46 -0.54
N PHE A 210 -2.80 -3.00 -0.01
CA PHE A 210 -2.20 -4.21 -0.57
C PHE A 210 -3.07 -5.46 -0.36
N ALA A 211 -3.79 -5.53 0.77
CA ALA A 211 -4.76 -6.61 1.00
C ALA A 211 -5.91 -6.58 0.00
N TRP A 212 -6.41 -5.38 -0.35
CA TRP A 212 -7.43 -5.22 -1.39
C TRP A 212 -6.90 -5.60 -2.76
N LEU A 213 -5.69 -5.15 -3.09
CA LEU A 213 -5.03 -5.45 -4.36
C LEU A 213 -4.83 -6.96 -4.57
N GLU A 214 -4.29 -7.66 -3.57
CA GLU A 214 -4.14 -9.12 -3.63
C GLU A 214 -5.51 -9.81 -3.81
N PHE A 215 -6.49 -9.42 -3.01
CA PHE A 215 -7.83 -10.01 -3.08
C PHE A 215 -8.50 -9.77 -4.45
N PHE A 216 -8.35 -8.56 -4.99
CA PHE A 216 -8.87 -8.20 -6.31
C PHE A 216 -8.24 -9.03 -7.42
N ASN A 217 -6.91 -9.14 -7.45
CA ASN A 217 -6.21 -9.95 -8.46
C ASN A 217 -6.60 -11.44 -8.38
N LEU A 218 -6.72 -11.99 -7.17
CA LEU A 218 -7.14 -13.39 -6.97
C LEU A 218 -8.59 -13.62 -7.42
N MET A 219 -9.50 -12.69 -7.13
CA MET A 219 -10.90 -12.78 -7.59
C MET A 219 -11.06 -12.52 -9.08
N LEU A 220 -10.14 -11.77 -9.71
CA LEU A 220 -10.14 -11.52 -11.15
C LEU A 220 -9.70 -12.76 -11.93
N LEU A 221 -8.87 -13.63 -11.36
CA LEU A 221 -8.39 -14.85 -12.03
C LEU A 221 -9.52 -15.75 -12.59
N PRO A 222 -10.56 -16.16 -11.81
CA PRO A 222 -11.66 -16.96 -12.38
C PRO A 222 -12.45 -16.20 -13.46
N ALA A 223 -12.61 -14.89 -13.32
CA ALA A 223 -13.29 -14.06 -14.33
C ALA A 223 -12.47 -13.98 -15.62
N ALA A 224 -11.15 -13.83 -15.52
CA ALA A 224 -10.23 -13.81 -16.65
C ALA A 224 -10.17 -15.17 -17.36
N ILE A 225 -10.14 -16.27 -16.63
CA ILE A 225 -10.19 -17.63 -17.21
C ILE A 225 -11.48 -17.82 -17.99
N LEU A 226 -12.63 -17.50 -17.39
CA LEU A 226 -13.93 -17.63 -18.07
C LEU A 226 -14.03 -16.70 -19.29
N GLY A 227 -13.60 -15.45 -19.17
CA GLY A 227 -13.59 -14.49 -20.27
C GLY A 227 -12.70 -14.94 -21.42
N PHE A 228 -11.51 -15.46 -21.12
CA PHE A 228 -10.60 -16.03 -22.12
C PHE A 228 -11.21 -17.26 -22.81
N LEU A 229 -11.85 -18.15 -22.06
CA LEU A 229 -12.55 -19.31 -22.63
C LEU A 229 -13.68 -18.88 -23.59
N VAL A 230 -14.50 -17.92 -23.19
CA VAL A 230 -15.57 -17.36 -24.05
C VAL A 230 -14.98 -16.76 -25.33
N PHE A 231 -13.89 -15.99 -25.21
CA PHE A 231 -13.20 -15.42 -26.36
C PHE A 231 -12.67 -16.49 -27.33
N VAL A 232 -11.99 -17.51 -26.81
CA VAL A 232 -11.44 -18.61 -27.64
C VAL A 232 -12.56 -19.40 -28.32
N VAL A 233 -13.65 -19.71 -27.61
CA VAL A 233 -14.80 -20.41 -28.19
C VAL A 233 -15.42 -19.58 -29.32
N ASN A 234 -15.62 -18.28 -29.13
CA ASN A 234 -16.16 -17.39 -30.16
C ASN A 234 -15.24 -17.30 -31.39
N LEU A 235 -13.92 -17.28 -31.17
CA LEU A 235 -12.93 -17.29 -32.24
C LEU A 235 -12.99 -18.60 -33.05
N ILE A 236 -13.11 -19.75 -32.38
CA ILE A 236 -13.30 -21.05 -33.03
C ILE A 236 -14.61 -21.07 -33.83
N ILE A 237 -15.71 -20.54 -33.26
CA ILE A 237 -17.01 -20.50 -33.95
C ILE A 237 -16.91 -19.74 -35.27
N VAL A 238 -16.26 -18.56 -35.26
CA VAL A 238 -16.09 -17.73 -36.47
C VAL A 238 -15.17 -18.39 -37.51
N MET A 239 -14.17 -19.16 -37.08
CA MET A 239 -13.25 -19.85 -38.00
C MET A 239 -13.84 -21.11 -38.61
N VAL A 240 -14.63 -21.88 -37.84
CA VAL A 240 -15.12 -23.21 -38.24
C VAL A 240 -16.49 -23.15 -38.90
N PHE A 241 -17.41 -22.32 -38.38
CA PHE A 241 -18.80 -22.32 -38.83
C PHE A 241 -19.11 -21.12 -39.75
N PRO A 242 -19.77 -21.34 -40.90
CA PRO A 242 -20.22 -20.25 -41.76
C PRO A 242 -21.46 -19.57 -41.16
N ILE A 243 -21.23 -18.55 -40.34
CA ILE A 243 -22.31 -17.75 -39.74
C ILE A 243 -23.03 -16.95 -40.82
N TYR A 244 -24.37 -17.00 -40.82
CA TYR A 244 -25.22 -16.34 -41.80
C TYR A 244 -24.92 -14.84 -41.95
N ARG A 245 -24.86 -14.10 -40.83
CA ARG A 245 -24.56 -12.64 -40.80
C ARG A 245 -23.19 -12.31 -41.42
N ILE A 246 -22.16 -13.13 -41.18
CA ILE A 246 -20.83 -12.91 -41.76
C ILE A 246 -20.86 -13.22 -43.26
N LYS A 247 -21.57 -14.28 -43.66
CA LYS A 247 -21.71 -14.68 -45.06
C LYS A 247 -22.43 -13.62 -45.89
N GLU A 248 -23.48 -13.00 -45.36
CA GLU A 248 -24.20 -11.90 -46.02
C GLU A 248 -23.29 -10.69 -46.28
N THR A 249 -22.42 -10.33 -45.34
CA THR A 249 -21.50 -9.20 -45.54
C THR A 249 -20.34 -9.55 -46.47
N CYS A 250 -19.73 -10.73 -46.33
CA CYS A 250 -18.49 -11.08 -47.02
C CYS A 250 -18.70 -11.55 -48.47
N ASN A 251 -19.86 -12.13 -48.83
CA ASN A 251 -20.10 -12.67 -50.18
C ASN A 251 -20.85 -11.70 -51.12
N VAL A 252 -21.22 -10.50 -50.67
CA VAL A 252 -21.98 -9.54 -51.47
C VAL A 252 -21.04 -8.54 -52.14
N ASN A 253 -20.99 -8.61 -53.48
CA ASN A 253 -20.22 -7.68 -54.30
C ASN A 253 -21.08 -6.53 -54.87
N ASN A 254 -22.40 -6.61 -54.81
CA ASN A 254 -23.27 -5.63 -55.48
C ASN A 254 -23.94 -4.66 -54.50
N MET A 255 -23.40 -4.49 -53.29
CA MET A 255 -23.93 -3.56 -52.29
C MET A 255 -22.86 -2.55 -51.86
N TRP A 256 -23.21 -1.28 -51.98
CA TRP A 256 -22.36 -0.13 -51.63
C TRP A 256 -22.94 0.56 -50.41
N ILE A 257 -22.07 0.95 -49.48
CA ILE A 257 -22.46 1.69 -48.28
C ILE A 257 -22.31 3.18 -48.57
N CYS A 258 -23.27 3.98 -48.11
CA CYS A 258 -23.16 5.44 -48.15
C CYS A 258 -22.00 5.91 -47.27
N PRO A 259 -21.16 6.85 -47.75
CA PRO A 259 -20.13 7.44 -46.91
C PRO A 259 -20.75 8.17 -45.72
N THR A 260 -20.07 8.16 -44.57
CA THR A 260 -20.53 8.83 -43.35
C THR A 260 -20.29 10.34 -43.35
N CYS A 261 -19.71 10.89 -44.42
CA CYS A 261 -19.41 12.31 -44.55
C CYS A 261 -20.58 13.10 -45.15
N GLU A 262 -20.85 14.30 -44.61
CA GLU A 262 -21.84 15.23 -45.18
C GLU A 262 -21.35 15.87 -46.50
N LEU A 263 -20.04 16.06 -46.66
CA LEU A 263 -19.45 16.65 -47.86
C LEU A 263 -19.10 15.58 -48.90
N GLN A 264 -20.01 15.39 -49.85
CA GLN A 264 -19.96 14.41 -50.94
C GLN A 264 -18.74 14.56 -51.89
N LYS A 265 -18.01 15.68 -51.83
CA LYS A 265 -16.87 15.99 -52.74
C LYS A 265 -15.56 15.25 -52.42
N HIS A 266 -15.43 14.65 -51.23
CA HIS A 266 -14.17 13.99 -50.81
C HIS A 266 -14.35 12.58 -50.21
N CYS A 267 -15.57 12.03 -50.19
CA CYS A 267 -15.80 10.70 -49.61
C CYS A 267 -16.23 9.69 -50.67
N ALA A 268 -15.47 8.60 -50.76
CA ALA A 268 -15.71 7.51 -51.70
C ALA A 268 -16.76 6.53 -51.13
N TYR A 269 -17.55 5.96 -52.03
CA TYR A 269 -18.40 4.82 -51.70
C TYR A 269 -17.52 3.58 -51.52
N ASN A 270 -17.74 2.88 -50.41
CA ASN A 270 -17.06 1.61 -50.15
C ASN A 270 -18.03 0.45 -50.34
N GLN A 271 -17.49 -0.65 -50.85
CA GLN A 271 -18.22 -1.90 -51.01
C GLN A 271 -18.40 -2.58 -49.63
N LEU A 272 -19.57 -3.18 -49.39
CA LEU A 272 -19.88 -3.81 -48.09
C LEU A 272 -18.87 -4.92 -47.71
N SER A 273 -18.40 -5.69 -48.70
CA SER A 273 -17.42 -6.76 -48.52
C SER A 273 -16.08 -6.31 -47.93
N SER A 274 -15.70 -5.03 -48.09
CA SER A 274 -14.47 -4.47 -47.52
C SER A 274 -14.46 -4.50 -45.98
N TYR A 275 -15.63 -4.51 -45.34
CA TYR A 275 -15.79 -4.57 -43.88
C TYR A 275 -15.88 -6.01 -43.33
N CYS A 276 -15.62 -7.04 -44.15
CA CYS A 276 -15.72 -8.44 -43.75
C CYS A 276 -14.90 -8.77 -42.49
N THR A 277 -13.66 -8.29 -42.40
CA THR A 277 -12.80 -8.50 -41.21
C THR A 277 -13.37 -7.84 -39.96
N TYR A 278 -13.94 -6.64 -40.10
CA TYR A 278 -14.57 -5.92 -38.99
C TYR A 278 -15.78 -6.68 -38.47
N VAL A 279 -16.67 -7.16 -39.35
CA VAL A 279 -17.86 -7.94 -38.96
C VAL A 279 -17.48 -9.27 -38.30
N LYS A 280 -16.40 -9.92 -38.73
CA LYS A 280 -15.86 -11.11 -38.03
C LYS A 280 -15.47 -10.79 -36.59
N TRP A 281 -14.74 -9.70 -36.36
CA TRP A 281 -14.38 -9.26 -35.00
C TRP A 281 -15.61 -8.84 -34.18
N CYS A 282 -16.57 -8.13 -34.78
CA CYS A 282 -17.81 -7.79 -34.11
C CYS A 282 -18.53 -9.04 -33.60
N TYR A 283 -18.61 -10.12 -34.38
CA TYR A 283 -19.24 -11.36 -33.93
C TYR A 283 -18.46 -12.04 -32.79
N VAL A 284 -17.12 -11.98 -32.78
CA VAL A 284 -16.30 -12.53 -31.69
C VAL A 284 -16.65 -11.86 -30.35
N PHE A 285 -16.95 -10.56 -30.36
CA PHE A 285 -17.30 -9.79 -29.15
C PHE A 285 -18.81 -9.74 -28.86
N ASP A 286 -19.66 -9.79 -29.88
CA ASP A 286 -21.11 -9.62 -29.77
C ASP A 286 -21.85 -10.90 -30.19
N ASN A 287 -22.08 -11.78 -29.20
CA ASN A 287 -22.77 -13.05 -29.37
C ASN A 287 -23.46 -13.48 -28.06
N TYR A 288 -24.24 -14.56 -28.13
CA TYR A 288 -24.98 -15.05 -26.98
C TYR A 288 -24.09 -15.48 -25.79
N LEU A 289 -22.85 -15.92 -26.03
CA LEU A 289 -21.91 -16.29 -24.95
C LEU A 289 -21.40 -15.05 -24.21
N THR A 290 -21.21 -13.92 -24.89
CA THR A 290 -20.81 -12.67 -24.23
C THR A 290 -21.94 -12.07 -23.40
N ILE A 291 -23.20 -12.27 -23.79
CA ILE A 291 -24.37 -11.96 -22.95
C ILE A 291 -24.34 -12.78 -21.65
N ALA A 292 -24.12 -14.10 -21.75
CA ALA A 292 -24.01 -14.97 -20.58
C ALA A 292 -22.84 -14.55 -19.67
N PHE A 293 -21.69 -14.17 -20.26
CA PHE A 293 -20.56 -13.63 -19.53
C PHE A 293 -20.86 -12.30 -18.83
N ALA A 294 -21.64 -11.40 -19.45
CA ALA A 294 -22.04 -10.13 -18.83
C ALA A 294 -22.92 -10.35 -17.58
N VAL A 295 -23.84 -11.33 -17.62
CA VAL A 295 -24.62 -11.75 -16.45
C VAL A 295 -23.70 -12.29 -15.35
N PHE A 296 -22.73 -13.14 -15.72
CA PHE A 296 -21.71 -13.62 -14.79
C PHE A 296 -20.92 -12.47 -14.15
N MET A 297 -20.47 -11.47 -14.92
CA MET A 297 -19.70 -10.33 -14.39
C MET A 297 -20.52 -9.49 -13.40
N SER A 298 -21.83 -9.36 -13.63
CA SER A 298 -22.75 -8.67 -12.72
C SER A 298 -22.86 -9.40 -11.37
N LEU A 299 -22.96 -10.74 -11.41
CA LEU A 299 -22.96 -11.58 -10.21
C LEU A 299 -21.59 -11.57 -9.51
N TRP A 300 -20.51 -11.67 -10.29
CA TRP A 300 -19.14 -11.63 -9.80
C TRP A 300 -18.86 -10.34 -9.03
N ALA A 301 -19.29 -9.18 -9.53
CA ALA A 301 -19.08 -7.89 -8.85
C ALA A 301 -19.77 -7.86 -7.48
N THR A 302 -20.99 -8.38 -7.40
CA THR A 302 -21.75 -8.48 -6.14
C THR A 302 -21.08 -9.43 -5.15
N ILE A 303 -20.61 -10.59 -5.63
CA ILE A 303 -19.87 -11.56 -4.81
C ILE A 303 -18.55 -10.97 -4.33
N PHE A 304 -17.82 -10.28 -5.21
CA PHE A 304 -16.54 -9.63 -4.93
C PHE A 304 -16.65 -8.64 -3.77
N ILE A 305 -17.59 -7.70 -3.83
CA ILE A 305 -17.77 -6.68 -2.77
C ILE A 305 -18.12 -7.33 -1.43
N ASN A 306 -19.01 -8.32 -1.42
CA ASN A 306 -19.42 -9.00 -0.19
C ASN A 306 -18.30 -9.83 0.43
N LEU A 307 -17.52 -10.54 -0.39
CA LEU A 307 -16.36 -11.29 0.07
C LEU A 307 -15.23 -10.37 0.53
N TRP A 308 -15.02 -9.24 -0.15
CA TRP A 308 -14.08 -8.21 0.29
C TRP A 308 -14.47 -7.67 1.67
N ARG A 309 -15.73 -7.29 1.88
CA ARG A 309 -16.21 -6.82 3.19
C ARG A 309 -15.95 -7.84 4.30
N ARG A 310 -16.15 -9.14 4.02
CA ARG A 310 -15.83 -10.22 4.97
C ARG A 310 -14.33 -10.34 5.23
N LYS A 311 -13.49 -10.19 4.21
CA LYS A 311 -12.02 -10.22 4.34
C LYS A 311 -11.52 -9.00 5.11
N GLN A 312 -12.02 -7.81 4.80
CA GLN A 312 -11.73 -6.56 5.49
C GLN A 312 -12.05 -6.66 6.98
N ASN A 313 -13.25 -7.13 7.36
CA ASN A 313 -13.61 -7.29 8.77
C ASN A 313 -12.68 -8.27 9.51
N LYS A 314 -12.23 -9.34 8.85
CA LYS A 314 -11.26 -10.28 9.44
C LYS A 314 -9.89 -9.62 9.67
N LEU A 315 -9.44 -8.78 8.74
CA LEU A 315 -8.19 -8.05 8.85
C LEU A 315 -8.28 -6.93 9.89
N GLN A 316 -9.39 -6.21 9.95
CA GLN A 316 -9.66 -5.21 11.00
C GLN A 316 -9.60 -5.83 12.39
N LEU A 317 -10.20 -7.02 12.59
CA LEU A 317 -10.10 -7.73 13.87
C LEU A 317 -8.68 -8.22 14.15
N ARG A 318 -7.95 -8.68 13.11
CA ARG A 318 -6.58 -9.19 13.26
C ARG A 318 -5.59 -8.10 13.62
N TRP A 319 -5.67 -6.97 12.94
CA TRP A 319 -4.80 -5.80 13.13
C TRP A 319 -5.35 -4.82 14.14
N ASP A 320 -6.49 -5.14 14.74
CA ASP A 320 -7.12 -4.36 15.79
C ASP A 320 -7.43 -2.90 15.39
N VAL A 321 -7.74 -2.71 14.11
CA VAL A 321 -8.09 -1.42 13.52
C VAL A 321 -9.61 -1.25 13.61
N VAL A 322 -10.12 -0.98 14.81
CA VAL A 322 -11.55 -0.67 15.00
C VAL A 322 -11.77 0.81 14.72
N HIS A 323 -12.51 1.12 13.64
CA HIS A 323 -13.07 2.42 13.24
C HIS A 323 -12.62 3.65 14.06
N ALA A 324 -11.38 4.09 13.89
CA ALA A 324 -10.93 5.42 14.34
C ALA A 324 -11.42 6.56 13.41
N GLU A 325 -12.35 6.28 12.50
CA GLU A 325 -12.81 7.21 11.45
C GLU A 325 -14.02 8.08 11.83
N MET A 326 -14.42 8.22 13.10
CA MET A 326 -15.56 9.10 13.45
C MET A 326 -15.24 10.43 14.13
N GLU A 327 -13.97 10.78 14.41
CA GLU A 327 -13.64 12.09 15.02
C GLU A 327 -12.66 12.96 14.21
N GLY A 328 -12.22 12.52 13.04
CA GLY A 328 -11.20 13.21 12.23
C GLY A 328 -11.69 14.30 11.25
N SER A 329 -12.98 14.64 11.20
CA SER A 329 -13.53 15.64 10.26
C SER A 329 -14.36 16.74 10.92
N ALA A 330 -14.04 17.08 12.16
CA ALA A 330 -14.52 18.30 12.80
C ALA A 330 -13.46 18.87 13.74
N ARG A 331 -12.33 19.39 13.21
CA ARG A 331 -11.43 20.28 13.94
C ARG A 331 -10.62 21.17 13.00
#